data_AF-A0A2N2FCH8-F1
#
_entry.id   AF-A0A2N2FCH8-F1
#
_cell.length_a   1.000
_cell.length_b   1.000
_cell.length_c   1.000
_cell.angle_alpha   90.00
_cell.angle_beta   90.00
_cell.angle_gamma   90.00
#
_symmetry.space_group_name_H-M   'P 1'
#
loop_
_entity.id
_entity.type
_entity.pdbx_description
1 polymer ?
#
loop_
_entity_poly.entity_id
_entity_poly.type
_entity_poly.pdbx_seq_one_letter_code
_entity_poly.pdbx_strand_id
1 'polypeptide(L)'
;MNIIACVKQVPDTEAQIKVKADGSGIEDGQIKWVMNPYDEFGVEEALKLKEKNGGDVTIVSVGPARAMETIRTALAMGADKGIHISDPALDNADAFVTASALAAAIKGLPHDIIFCGQRA
;
A
#
# COMPACT_ATOMS: atom_id res chain seq x y z
N MET A 1 8.50 -2.33 19.47
CA MET A 1 8.97 -2.72 18.13
C MET A 1 8.36 -1.78 17.12
N ASN A 2 9.15 -1.22 16.20
CA ASN A 2 8.64 -0.32 15.16
C ASN A 2 8.55 -1.09 13.84
N ILE A 3 7.35 -1.20 13.28
CA ILE A 3 7.10 -2.01 12.08
C ILE A 3 6.55 -1.12 10.99
N ILE A 4 7.03 -1.32 9.77
CA ILE A 4 6.48 -0.67 8.58
C ILE A 4 5.79 -1.74 7.72
N ALA A 5 4.59 -1.44 7.22
CA ALA A 5 3.94 -2.25 6.21
C ALA A 5 3.68 -1.40 4.96
N CYS A 6 4.24 -1.83 3.82
CA CYS A 6 3.98 -1.21 2.54
C CYS A 6 2.69 -1.80 1.95
N VAL A 7 1.74 -0.95 1.58
CA VAL A 7 0.45 -1.36 1.03
C VAL A 7 0.18 -0.68 -0.31
N LYS A 8 -0.50 -1.38 -1.21
CA LYS A 8 -0.91 -0.88 -2.52
C LYS A 8 -2.40 -1.07 -2.71
N GLN A 9 -3.04 -0.05 -3.29
CA GLN A 9 -4.41 -0.17 -3.77
C GLN A 9 -4.42 -0.75 -5.19
N VAL A 10 -5.20 -1.81 -5.39
CA VAL A 10 -5.32 -2.53 -6.68
C VAL A 10 -6.80 -2.69 -7.06
N PRO A 11 -7.12 -2.97 -8.34
CA PRO A 11 -8.47 -3.39 -8.71
C PRO A 11 -8.87 -4.62 -7.90
N ASP A 12 -10.14 -4.69 -7.48
CA ASP A 12 -10.69 -5.89 -6.85
C ASP A 12 -10.43 -7.11 -7.74
N THR A 13 -10.05 -8.23 -7.13
CA THR A 13 -9.77 -9.48 -7.85
C THR A 13 -10.99 -10.03 -8.58
N GLU A 14 -12.19 -9.63 -8.17
CA GLU A 14 -13.45 -9.97 -8.84
C GLU A 14 -13.85 -8.96 -9.92
N ALA A 15 -13.14 -7.83 -10.06
CA ALA A 15 -13.45 -6.81 -11.05
C ALA A 15 -13.19 -7.34 -12.48
N GLN A 16 -14.17 -7.13 -13.36
CA GLN A 16 -13.97 -7.37 -14.79
C GLN A 16 -13.11 -6.26 -15.40
N ILE A 17 -11.84 -6.58 -15.66
CA ILE A 17 -10.91 -5.65 -16.28
C ILE A 17 -11.18 -5.57 -17.79
N LYS A 18 -11.54 -4.37 -18.26
CA LYS A 18 -11.69 -4.06 -19.68
C LYS A 18 -10.60 -3.10 -20.12
N VAL A 19 -10.05 -3.32 -21.30
CA VAL A 19 -9.07 -2.43 -21.92
C VAL A 19 -9.82 -1.33 -22.67
N LYS A 20 -9.39 -0.08 -22.51
CA LYS A 20 -9.92 1.05 -23.27
C LYS A 20 -9.77 0.81 -24.77
N ALA A 21 -10.71 1.31 -25.56
CA ALA A 21 -10.70 1.12 -27.03
C ALA A 21 -9.43 1.67 -27.72
N ASP A 22 -8.76 2.66 -27.11
CA ASP A 22 -7.52 3.27 -27.60
C ASP A 22 -6.24 2.54 -27.14
N GLY A 23 -6.37 1.49 -26.32
CA GLY A 23 -5.24 0.73 -25.77
C GLY A 23 -4.42 1.48 -24.71
N SER A 24 -4.86 2.64 -24.24
CA SER A 24 -4.12 3.47 -23.29
C SER A 24 -4.10 2.94 -21.85
N GLY A 25 -4.94 1.94 -21.54
CA GLY A 25 -5.04 1.36 -20.20
C GLY A 25 -6.37 0.64 -19.98
N ILE A 26 -6.77 0.53 -18.71
CA ILE A 26 -8.02 -0.12 -18.29
C ILE A 26 -9.16 0.89 -18.10
N GLU A 27 -10.39 0.46 -18.30
CA GLU A 27 -11.60 1.22 -17.93
C GLU A 27 -11.78 1.20 -16.40
N ASP A 28 -11.57 2.33 -15.74
CA ASP A 28 -11.51 2.45 -14.26
C ASP A 28 -12.81 2.95 -13.61
N GLY A 29 -13.72 3.56 -14.37
CA GLY A 29 -14.91 4.23 -13.84
C GLY A 29 -15.92 3.36 -13.09
N GLN A 30 -15.85 2.03 -13.20
CA GLN A 30 -16.71 1.08 -12.46
C GLN A 30 -15.91 0.08 -11.62
N ILE A 31 -14.59 0.23 -11.54
CA ILE A 31 -13.73 -0.69 -10.79
C ILE A 31 -13.82 -0.34 -9.30
N LYS A 32 -14.18 -1.34 -8.49
CA LYS A 32 -13.96 -1.28 -7.05
C LYS A 32 -12.46 -1.46 -6.77
N TRP A 33 -11.93 -0.61 -5.91
CA TRP A 33 -10.52 -0.62 -5.53
C TRP A 33 -10.36 -1.15 -4.10
N VAL A 34 -9.37 -2.01 -3.88
CA VAL A 34 -9.15 -2.70 -2.61
C VAL A 34 -7.68 -2.69 -2.22
N MET A 35 -7.39 -3.01 -0.96
CA MET A 35 -6.02 -3.35 -0.56
C MET A 35 -5.60 -4.62 -1.32
N ASN A 36 -4.37 -4.65 -1.81
CA ASN A 36 -3.83 -5.87 -2.40
C ASN A 36 -3.89 -7.02 -1.36
N PRO A 37 -4.47 -8.18 -1.69
CA PRO A 37 -4.67 -9.27 -0.71
C PRO A 37 -3.38 -9.75 -0.03
N TYR A 38 -2.24 -9.68 -0.72
CA TYR A 38 -0.96 -10.04 -0.12
C TYR A 38 -0.48 -9.01 0.91
N ASP A 39 -0.86 -7.74 0.75
CA ASP A 39 -0.52 -6.67 1.67
C ASP A 39 -1.36 -6.80 2.96
N GLU A 40 -2.61 -7.28 2.86
CA GLU A 40 -3.45 -7.58 4.02
C GLU A 40 -2.77 -8.56 4.98
N PHE A 41 -2.10 -9.60 4.46
CA PHE A 41 -1.32 -10.54 5.28
C PHE A 41 -0.13 -9.85 5.96
N GLY A 42 0.54 -8.93 5.26
CA GLY A 42 1.66 -8.16 5.82
C GLY A 42 1.21 -7.21 6.94
N VAL A 43 0.05 -6.56 6.76
CA VAL A 43 -0.57 -5.73 7.81
C VAL A 43 -0.97 -6.59 9.01
N GLU A 44 -1.64 -7.72 8.78
CA GLU A 44 -2.05 -8.64 9.85
C GLU A 44 -0.85 -9.16 10.68
N GLU A 45 0.24 -9.56 10.02
CA GLU A 45 1.43 -10.03 10.74
C GLU A 45 2.13 -8.89 11.50
N ALA A 46 2.16 -7.68 10.93
CA ALA A 46 2.65 -6.50 11.64
C ALA A 46 1.84 -6.22 12.92
N LEU A 47 0.51 -6.35 12.86
CA LEU A 47 -0.37 -6.16 14.01
C LEU A 47 -0.14 -7.25 15.08
N LYS A 48 -0.03 -8.52 14.69
CA LYS A 48 0.30 -9.61 15.64
C LYS A 48 1.62 -9.40 16.35
N LEU A 49 2.66 -8.97 15.62
CA LEU A 49 3.96 -8.67 16.22
C LEU A 49 3.91 -7.46 17.15
N LYS A 50 3.12 -6.44 16.81
CA LYS A 50 2.83 -5.31 17.70
C LYS A 50 2.12 -5.77 18.97
N GLU A 51 1.07 -6.59 18.87
CA GLU A 51 0.35 -7.10 20.04
C GLU A 51 1.27 -7.91 20.97
N LYS A 52 2.15 -8.73 20.40
CA LYS A 52 3.08 -9.57 21.17
C LYS A 52 4.23 -8.78 21.81
N ASN A 53 4.79 -7.81 21.11
CA ASN A 53 6.07 -7.17 21.47
C ASN A 53 5.93 -5.68 21.85
N GLY A 54 4.73 -5.10 21.70
CA GLY A 54 4.47 -3.67 21.82
C GLY A 54 5.11 -2.81 20.72
N GLY A 55 4.79 -1.51 20.73
CA GLY A 55 5.27 -0.51 19.77
C GLY A 55 4.24 -0.14 18.70
N ASP A 56 4.71 0.31 17.55
CA ASP A 56 3.89 0.96 16.53
C ASP A 56 4.00 0.29 15.16
N VAL A 57 2.90 0.29 14.42
CA VAL A 57 2.81 -0.08 12.99
C VAL A 57 2.55 1.19 12.16
N THR A 58 3.44 1.45 11.21
CA THR A 58 3.30 2.54 10.23
C THR A 58 3.01 1.98 8.84
N ILE A 59 1.91 2.42 8.24
CA ILE A 59 1.50 2.05 6.89
C ILE A 59 2.08 3.03 5.89
N VAL A 60 2.65 2.55 4.80
CA VAL A 60 3.20 3.40 3.73
C VAL A 60 2.59 2.97 2.39
N SER A 61 2.05 3.93 1.64
CA SER A 61 1.52 3.66 0.29
C SER A 61 1.95 4.73 -0.70
N VAL A 62 2.34 4.30 -1.89
CA VAL A 62 2.56 5.15 -3.07
C VAL A 62 1.36 5.01 -3.98
N GLY A 63 0.77 6.13 -4.40
CA GLY A 63 -0.30 6.10 -5.38
C GLY A 63 -1.17 7.35 -5.41
N PRO A 64 -2.21 7.35 -6.27
CA PRO A 64 -3.12 8.48 -6.41
C PRO A 64 -3.89 8.75 -5.12
N ALA A 65 -4.63 9.86 -5.06
CA ALA A 65 -5.44 10.27 -3.90
C ALA A 65 -6.31 9.15 -3.30
N ARG A 66 -6.84 8.26 -4.14
CA ARG A 66 -7.66 7.11 -3.72
C ARG A 66 -6.90 6.05 -2.90
N ALA A 67 -5.58 5.96 -3.00
CA ALA A 67 -4.78 5.04 -2.16
C ALA A 67 -4.88 5.36 -0.67
N MET A 68 -5.29 6.59 -0.31
CA MET A 68 -5.58 6.97 1.07
C MET A 68 -6.68 6.11 1.72
N GLU A 69 -7.63 5.58 0.93
CA GLU A 69 -8.65 4.66 1.42
C GLU A 69 -8.02 3.38 1.97
N THR A 70 -7.06 2.79 1.24
CA THR A 70 -6.32 1.61 1.68
C THR A 70 -5.54 1.87 2.97
N ILE A 71 -4.92 3.04 3.10
CA ILE A 71 -4.26 3.44 4.35
C ILE A 71 -5.29 3.51 5.50
N ARG A 72 -6.45 4.12 5.28
CA ARG A 72 -7.52 4.20 6.30
C ARG A 72 -8.05 2.83 6.70
N THR A 73 -8.16 1.89 5.77
CA THR A 73 -8.52 0.50 6.09
C THR A 73 -7.48 -0.12 7.03
N ALA A 74 -6.19 0.01 6.74
CA ALA A 74 -5.14 -0.50 7.62
C ALA A 74 -5.11 0.17 9.00
N LEU A 75 -5.39 1.48 9.08
CA LEU A 75 -5.55 2.18 10.37
C LEU A 75 -6.77 1.63 11.14
N ALA A 76 -7.88 1.38 10.46
CA ALA A 76 -9.07 0.79 11.07
C ALA A 76 -8.84 -0.65 11.56
N MET A 77 -7.91 -1.39 10.93
CA MET A 77 -7.47 -2.72 11.39
C MET A 77 -6.62 -2.66 12.68
N GLY A 78 -6.01 -1.51 13.00
CA GLY A 78 -5.22 -1.32 14.23
C GLY A 78 -3.82 -0.76 14.03
N ALA A 79 -3.46 -0.35 12.81
CA ALA A 79 -2.20 0.37 12.57
C ALA A 79 -2.24 1.78 13.17
N ASP A 80 -1.08 2.32 13.53
CA ASP A 80 -0.98 3.55 14.32
C ASP A 80 -0.83 4.80 13.46
N LYS A 81 -0.07 4.68 12.37
CA LYS A 81 0.35 5.82 11.54
C LYS A 81 0.22 5.45 10.06
N GLY A 82 -0.04 6.46 9.23
CA GLY A 82 -0.13 6.30 7.78
C GLY A 82 0.69 7.35 7.05
N ILE A 83 1.42 6.94 6.02
CA ILE A 83 2.19 7.79 5.11
C ILE A 83 1.67 7.55 3.70
N HIS A 84 1.16 8.62 3.09
CA HIS A 84 0.73 8.63 1.70
C HIS A 84 1.74 9.40 0.85
N ILE A 85 2.43 8.68 -0.03
CA ILE A 85 3.34 9.25 -1.01
C ILE A 85 2.52 9.53 -2.26
N SER A 86 2.15 10.79 -2.45
CA SER A 86 1.32 11.27 -3.56
C SER A 86 2.08 12.31 -4.37
N ASP A 87 2.62 11.91 -5.50
CA ASP A 87 3.29 12.80 -6.45
C ASP A 87 2.89 12.38 -7.88
N PRO A 88 2.35 13.27 -8.72
CA PRO A 88 2.03 12.95 -10.12
C PRO A 88 3.19 12.36 -10.92
N ALA A 89 4.45 12.64 -10.54
CA ALA A 89 5.61 12.02 -11.16
C ALA A 89 5.69 10.49 -10.96
N LEU A 90 4.88 9.93 -10.04
CA LEU A 90 4.85 8.51 -9.69
C LEU A 90 3.68 7.75 -10.31
N ASP A 91 2.73 8.40 -10.99
CA ASP A 91 1.48 7.77 -11.46
C ASP A 91 1.71 6.56 -12.41
N ASN A 92 2.83 6.58 -13.15
CA ASN A 92 3.24 5.49 -14.05
C ASN A 92 4.64 4.97 -13.71
N ALA A 93 5.05 5.11 -12.45
CA ALA A 93 6.33 4.59 -11.98
C ALA A 93 6.39 3.08 -12.14
N ASP A 94 7.53 2.58 -12.60
CA ASP A 94 7.82 1.15 -12.56
C ASP A 94 8.12 0.69 -11.12
N ALA A 95 8.41 -0.60 -10.95
CA ALA A 95 8.73 -1.17 -9.65
C ALA A 95 10.00 -0.57 -9.03
N PHE A 96 11.00 -0.21 -9.84
CA PHE A 96 12.27 0.35 -9.35
C PHE A 96 12.08 1.78 -8.80
N VAL A 97 11.36 2.62 -9.55
CA VAL A 97 11.02 3.98 -9.13
C VAL A 97 10.10 3.95 -7.90
N THR A 98 9.10 3.06 -7.88
CA THR A 98 8.23 2.87 -6.71
C THR A 98 9.02 2.45 -5.47
N ALA A 99 9.92 1.47 -5.60
CA ALA A 99 10.77 1.03 -4.51
C ALA A 99 11.72 2.14 -4.01
N SER A 100 12.23 2.97 -4.93
CA SER A 100 13.07 4.13 -4.59
C SER A 100 12.30 5.19 -3.80
N ALA A 101 11.04 5.47 -4.17
CA ALA A 101 10.17 6.38 -3.44
C ALA A 101 9.84 5.86 -2.04
N LEU A 102 9.49 4.57 -1.91
CA LEU A 102 9.27 3.91 -0.62
C LEU A 102 10.53 3.98 0.25
N ALA A 103 11.68 3.60 -0.29
CA ALA A 103 12.95 3.65 0.44
C ALA A 103 13.29 5.06 0.91
N ALA A 104 13.09 6.08 0.08
CA ALA A 104 13.33 7.48 0.44
C ALA A 104 12.43 7.94 1.60
N ALA A 105 11.14 7.59 1.56
CA ALA A 105 10.20 7.91 2.64
C ALA A 105 10.51 7.16 3.94
N ILE A 106 10.96 5.91 3.85
CA ILE A 106 11.23 5.03 4.99
C ILE A 106 12.58 5.33 5.66
N LYS A 107 13.57 5.81 4.91
CA LYS A 107 14.98 5.95 5.34
C LYS A 107 15.18 6.65 6.69
N GLY A 108 14.34 7.65 7.00
CA GLY A 108 14.43 8.42 8.25
C GLY A 108 13.52 7.94 9.38
N LEU A 109 12.71 6.91 9.14
CA LEU A 109 11.74 6.41 10.11
C LEU A 109 12.38 5.32 10.97
N PRO A 110 12.12 5.28 12.29
CA PRO A 110 12.51 4.15 13.11
C PRO A 110 11.73 2.90 12.68
N HIS A 111 12.44 1.82 12.35
CA HIS A 111 11.84 0.53 12.00
C HIS A 111 12.81 -0.62 12.27
N ASP A 112 12.26 -1.73 12.74
CA ASP A 112 12.95 -3.00 12.97
C ASP A 112 12.66 -3.99 11.83
N ILE A 113 11.44 -3.93 11.28
CA ILE A 113 10.94 -4.82 10.21
C ILE A 113 10.12 -4.03 9.20
N ILE A 114 10.25 -4.40 7.92
CA ILE A 114 9.39 -3.93 6.82
C ILE A 114 8.67 -5.14 6.22
N PHE A 115 7.34 -5.09 6.18
CA PHE A 115 6.51 -6.04 5.45
C PHE A 115 6.08 -5.46 4.10
N CYS A 116 6.11 -6.31 3.08
CA CYS A 116 5.55 -6.08 1.76
C CYS A 116 4.76 -7.32 1.33
N GLY A 117 3.69 -7.14 0.56
CA GLY A 117 3.06 -8.28 -0.12
C GLY A 117 4.00 -8.94 -1.13
N GLN A 118 3.72 -10.20 -1.46
CA GLN A 118 4.53 -10.98 -2.40
C GLN A 118 4.53 -10.39 -3.82
N ARG A 119 3.41 -9.82 -4.25
CA ARG A 119 3.19 -9.20 -5.56
C ARG A 119 1.93 -8.33 -5.52
N ALA A 120 1.77 -7.47 -6.53
CA ALA A 120 0.59 -6.65 -6.75
C ALA A 120 0.42 -6.32 -8.24
#